data_AF-A0A9W5X242-F1
#
_entry.id   AF-A0A9W5X242-F1
#
_cell.length_a   1.000
_cell.length_b   1.000
_cell.length_c   1.000
_cell.angle_alpha   90.00
_cell.angle_beta   90.00
_cell.angle_gamma   90.00
#
_symmetry.space_group_name_H-M   'P 1'
#
loop_
_entity.id
_entity.type
_entity.pdbx_description
1 polymer ?
#
loop_
_entity_poly.entity_id
_entity_poly.type
_entity_poly.pdbx_seq_one_letter_code
_entity_poly.pdbx_strand_id
1 'polypeptide(L)'
;MIRRTSALVIAALVAMTSTACDTDADRDPANASDPPAQTTVAKWPNSLAEFRFHWSSGPGIDVAFGAAVPLRAYLESWYVATWTNDADNVYPGFTRATAESDDRDGDYLGQLVFIRPLENVPAHDAESVRPFGYIPFHILSVEPIEKGVRAYVCEGSYAIYFKSLTQPGKFISVAADKATGTVSDPLDTVYVNRIELSQEDPRIPAGASDVDTPQEGPAPAPVGDVFGHWFITGASSSLWGPVDADPPDFFVTPDMRRQCQEAMPDSPEKQIEMATGFKNIPPPHGRPIPGWPLAPQ
;
A
#
# COMPACT_ATOMS: atom_id res chain seq x y z
N MET A 1 66.07 42.31 -21.90
CA MET A 1 66.69 41.55 -23.01
C MET A 1 67.03 40.15 -22.52
N ILE A 2 66.53 39.12 -23.22
CA ILE A 2 67.05 37.74 -23.37
C ILE A 2 67.19 36.91 -22.06
N ARG A 3 66.25 36.03 -21.63
CA ARG A 3 65.85 34.67 -22.11
C ARG A 3 67.01 33.64 -21.95
N ARG A 4 66.94 32.55 -21.16
CA ARG A 4 66.27 31.24 -21.42
C ARG A 4 66.65 30.24 -20.30
N THR A 5 65.73 29.63 -19.54
CA THR A 5 64.99 28.34 -19.69
C THR A 5 65.77 27.02 -19.53
N SER A 6 65.34 26.21 -18.54
CA SER A 6 64.93 24.77 -18.54
C SER A 6 65.36 24.09 -17.22
N ALA A 7 64.46 23.71 -16.28
CA ALA A 7 63.61 22.50 -16.23
C ALA A 7 64.44 21.19 -16.29
N LEU A 8 64.31 20.16 -15.43
CA LEU A 8 63.18 19.66 -14.64
C LEU A 8 63.69 18.76 -13.47
N VAL A 9 63.13 19.02 -12.28
CA VAL A 9 62.71 18.17 -11.14
C VAL A 9 63.48 16.88 -10.75
N ILE A 10 63.97 16.96 -9.50
CA ILE A 10 64.63 16.03 -8.55
C ILE A 10 63.59 15.01 -8.03
N ALA A 11 63.81 13.68 -8.06
CA ALA A 11 64.50 12.82 -7.05
C ALA A 11 63.89 12.96 -5.62
N ALA A 12 63.82 11.98 -4.72
CA ALA A 12 64.39 10.65 -4.59
C ALA A 12 63.91 10.08 -3.23
N LEU A 13 63.81 8.75 -3.14
CA LEU A 13 64.13 7.86 -1.99
C LEU A 13 63.43 8.12 -0.62
N VAL A 14 63.23 7.17 0.29
CA VAL A 14 64.17 6.18 0.86
C VAL A 14 63.36 5.04 1.52
N ALA A 15 63.88 3.82 1.39
CA ALA A 15 63.44 2.58 2.03
C ALA A 15 63.84 2.50 3.52
N MET A 16 63.23 1.62 4.32
CA MET A 16 63.95 0.67 5.20
C MET A 16 63.01 -0.27 5.98
N THR A 17 63.14 -1.55 5.65
CA THR A 17 63.11 -2.81 6.44
C THR A 17 62.86 -2.76 7.96
N SER A 18 62.04 -3.70 8.47
CA SER A 18 62.49 -4.86 9.29
C SER A 18 61.33 -5.75 9.79
N THR A 19 61.61 -7.04 9.85
CA THR A 19 60.85 -8.21 10.36
C THR A 19 60.61 -8.22 11.89
N ALA A 20 59.50 -8.79 12.39
CA ALA A 20 59.47 -9.90 13.38
C ALA A 20 58.06 -10.18 13.99
N CYS A 21 57.73 -11.48 14.02
CA CYS A 21 56.96 -12.32 14.96
C CYS A 21 55.86 -11.79 15.92
N ASP A 22 54.68 -12.40 15.76
CA ASP A 22 53.95 -13.25 16.74
C ASP A 22 53.27 -12.59 17.97
N THR A 23 51.93 -12.71 18.05
CA THR A 23 51.16 -13.33 19.15
C THR A 23 49.66 -13.11 18.96
N ASP A 24 48.89 -14.19 19.01
CA ASP A 24 47.44 -14.21 19.29
C ASP A 24 47.14 -13.55 20.65
N ALA A 25 46.29 -12.51 20.65
CA ALA A 25 45.33 -12.17 21.71
C ALA A 25 44.49 -10.96 21.29
N ASP A 26 43.22 -10.93 21.74
CA ASP A 26 42.22 -9.87 21.60
C ASP A 26 41.49 -9.72 20.24
N ARG A 27 40.61 -10.70 19.96
CA ARG A 27 39.35 -10.42 19.25
C ARG A 27 38.35 -9.84 20.25
N ASP A 28 38.23 -8.52 20.26
CA ASP A 28 37.06 -7.81 20.77
C ASP A 28 35.87 -8.06 19.82
N PRO A 29 34.71 -8.59 20.28
CA PRO A 29 33.53 -8.72 19.45
C PRO A 29 32.63 -7.49 19.66
N ALA A 30 33.05 -6.34 19.16
CA ALA A 30 32.18 -5.16 19.13
C ALA A 30 32.58 -4.26 17.96
N ASN A 31 31.58 -3.89 17.15
CA ASN A 31 31.67 -3.01 15.98
C ASN A 31 32.07 -3.65 14.66
N ALA A 32 31.25 -4.61 14.21
CA ALA A 32 30.91 -4.69 12.78
C ALA A 32 29.43 -4.32 12.66
N SER A 33 29.14 -3.03 12.71
CA SER A 33 27.86 -2.50 12.23
C SER A 33 27.95 -2.51 10.71
N ASP A 34 27.67 -3.66 10.10
CA ASP A 34 27.44 -3.70 8.66
C ASP A 34 26.29 -2.71 8.35
N PRO A 35 26.47 -1.79 7.39
CA PRO A 35 25.36 -0.97 6.94
C PRO A 35 24.24 -1.90 6.47
N PRO A 36 22.96 -1.60 6.78
CA PRO A 36 21.87 -2.44 6.33
C PRO A 36 21.99 -2.58 4.82
N ALA A 37 22.08 -3.84 4.37
CA ALA A 37 22.10 -4.16 2.95
C ALA A 37 20.98 -3.36 2.29
N GLN A 38 21.36 -2.49 1.35
CA GLN A 38 20.41 -1.82 0.46
C GLN A 38 19.84 -2.91 -0.45
N THR A 39 18.90 -3.69 0.08
CA THR A 39 18.00 -4.49 -0.73
C THR A 39 17.25 -3.49 -1.58
N THR A 40 17.47 -3.56 -2.89
CA THR A 40 16.74 -2.79 -3.90
C THR A 40 15.25 -2.95 -3.65
N VAL A 41 14.66 -2.01 -2.91
CA VAL A 41 13.23 -1.92 -2.66
C VAL A 41 12.61 -1.77 -4.03
N ALA A 42 11.84 -2.75 -4.48
CA ALA A 42 11.03 -2.59 -5.66
C ALA A 42 10.14 -1.35 -5.44
N LYS A 43 10.42 -0.30 -6.20
CA LYS A 43 9.54 0.84 -6.55
C LYS A 43 8.58 1.36 -5.48
N TRP A 44 8.94 1.41 -4.20
CA TRP A 44 8.10 2.15 -3.24
C TRP A 44 8.26 3.66 -3.48
N PRO A 45 7.19 4.40 -3.80
CA PRO A 45 7.31 5.80 -4.14
C PRO A 45 7.81 6.63 -2.95
N ASN A 46 8.73 7.56 -3.20
CA ASN A 46 9.24 8.46 -2.16
C ASN A 46 8.14 9.31 -1.50
N SER A 47 7.07 9.62 -2.23
CA SER A 47 5.88 10.32 -1.70
C SER A 47 5.13 9.52 -0.64
N LEU A 48 5.30 8.20 -0.61
CA LEU A 48 4.69 7.26 0.34
C LEU A 48 5.67 6.78 1.42
N ALA A 49 6.85 7.41 1.55
CA ALA A 49 7.87 6.99 2.53
C ALA A 49 7.35 6.94 3.97
N GLU A 50 6.41 7.82 4.31
CA GLU A 50 5.81 7.98 5.65
C GLU A 50 4.44 7.29 5.79
N PHE A 51 4.12 6.34 4.91
CA PHE A 51 2.82 5.67 4.86
C PHE A 51 2.93 4.15 4.69
N ARG A 52 2.12 3.34 5.38
CA ARG A 52 2.14 1.87 5.23
C ARG A 52 0.74 1.23 5.22
N PHE A 53 0.68 0.03 4.63
CA PHE A 53 -0.48 -0.85 4.67
C PHE A 53 -0.33 -1.87 5.81
N HIS A 54 -1.38 -2.04 6.63
CA HIS A 54 -1.46 -3.06 7.68
C HIS A 54 -2.67 -3.93 7.43
N TRP A 55 -2.50 -5.25 7.54
CA TRP A 55 -3.51 -6.24 7.22
C TRP A 55 -3.74 -7.16 8.41
N SER A 56 -5.01 -7.52 8.56
CA SER A 56 -5.49 -8.57 9.43
C SER A 56 -6.63 -9.30 8.73
N SER A 57 -7.14 -10.37 9.34
CA SER A 57 -8.21 -11.16 8.75
C SER A 57 -9.05 -11.83 9.82
N GLY A 58 -10.28 -12.18 9.43
CA GLY A 58 -11.16 -13.02 10.22
C GLY A 58 -10.64 -14.46 10.36
N PRO A 59 -11.25 -15.26 11.25
CA PRO A 59 -10.83 -16.63 11.48
C PRO A 59 -10.79 -17.48 10.20
N GLY A 60 -9.72 -18.25 10.02
CA GLY A 60 -9.57 -19.19 8.90
C GLY A 60 -9.10 -18.58 7.58
N ILE A 61 -8.81 -17.27 7.55
CA ILE A 61 -8.25 -16.58 6.39
C ILE A 61 -6.79 -16.23 6.68
N ASP A 62 -5.87 -16.72 5.87
CA ASP A 62 -4.46 -16.34 5.95
C ASP A 62 -4.16 -15.23 4.93
N VAL A 63 -3.69 -14.09 5.41
CA VAL A 63 -3.39 -12.91 4.57
C VAL A 63 -2.17 -13.10 3.66
N ALA A 64 -1.37 -14.15 3.86
CA ALA A 64 -0.19 -14.43 3.06
C ALA A 64 -0.44 -15.45 1.93
N PHE A 65 -1.64 -16.02 1.80
CA PHE A 65 -1.94 -17.09 0.84
C PHE A 65 -3.30 -16.92 0.13
N GLY A 66 -3.47 -17.68 -0.95
CA GLY A 66 -4.74 -17.83 -1.67
C GLY A 66 -5.33 -16.48 -2.12
N ALA A 67 -6.66 -16.37 -2.09
CA ALA A 67 -7.37 -15.18 -2.53
C ALA A 67 -7.07 -13.90 -1.72
N ALA A 68 -6.50 -14.01 -0.51
CA ALA A 68 -6.10 -12.83 0.26
C ALA A 68 -4.95 -12.07 -0.41
N VAL A 69 -4.05 -12.76 -1.12
CA VAL A 69 -2.91 -12.14 -1.82
C VAL A 69 -3.35 -11.17 -2.92
N PRO A 70 -4.15 -11.56 -3.93
CA PRO A 70 -4.63 -10.63 -4.96
C PRO A 70 -5.54 -9.54 -4.40
N LEU A 71 -6.31 -9.82 -3.33
CA LEU A 71 -7.09 -8.79 -2.62
C LEU A 71 -6.21 -7.69 -2.04
N ARG A 72 -5.14 -8.08 -1.35
CA ARG A 72 -4.14 -7.15 -0.81
C ARG A 72 -3.51 -6.34 -1.93
N ALA A 73 -3.01 -7.02 -2.95
CA ALA A 73 -2.35 -6.39 -4.08
C ALA A 73 -3.26 -5.40 -4.81
N TYR A 74 -4.55 -5.73 -4.98
CA TYR A 74 -5.55 -4.88 -5.60
C TYR A 74 -5.75 -3.57 -4.82
N LEU A 75 -6.10 -3.66 -3.53
CA LEU A 75 -6.38 -2.48 -2.71
C LEU A 75 -5.14 -1.61 -2.50
N GLU A 76 -3.98 -2.24 -2.26
CA GLU A 76 -2.72 -1.51 -2.13
C GLU A 76 -2.36 -0.77 -3.43
N SER A 77 -2.50 -1.42 -4.59
CA SER A 77 -2.25 -0.79 -5.90
C SER A 77 -3.16 0.42 -6.14
N TRP A 78 -4.45 0.28 -5.82
CA TRP A 78 -5.42 1.36 -6.00
C TRP A 78 -5.02 2.60 -5.20
N TYR A 79 -4.58 2.40 -3.96
CA TYR A 79 -4.13 3.47 -3.08
C TYR A 79 -2.78 4.07 -3.48
N VAL A 80 -1.82 3.23 -3.87
CA VAL A 80 -0.50 3.71 -4.35
C VAL A 80 -0.70 4.64 -5.54
N ALA A 81 -1.45 4.21 -6.56
CA ALA A 81 -1.73 5.00 -7.75
C ALA A 81 -2.46 6.30 -7.41
N THR A 82 -3.50 6.23 -6.56
CA THR A 82 -4.32 7.38 -6.15
C THR A 82 -3.49 8.45 -5.46
N TRP A 83 -2.64 8.09 -4.49
CA TRP A 83 -1.85 9.07 -3.74
C TRP A 83 -0.66 9.62 -4.51
N THR A 84 -0.07 8.82 -5.39
CA THR A 84 0.94 9.34 -6.32
C THR A 84 0.35 10.09 -7.50
N ASN A 85 -0.98 10.07 -7.65
CA ASN A 85 -1.71 10.64 -8.77
C ASN A 85 -1.15 10.17 -10.13
N ASP A 86 -0.82 8.87 -10.17
CA ASP A 86 -0.22 8.20 -11.32
C ASP A 86 -0.87 6.82 -11.49
N ALA A 87 -1.66 6.65 -12.55
CA ALA A 87 -2.42 5.43 -12.81
C ALA A 87 -1.52 4.24 -13.17
N ASP A 88 -0.28 4.51 -13.61
CA ASP A 88 0.71 3.48 -13.93
C ASP A 88 1.49 3.03 -12.69
N ASN A 89 1.35 3.75 -11.57
CA ASN A 89 1.99 3.40 -10.30
C ASN A 89 1.15 2.39 -9.50
N VAL A 90 0.84 1.27 -10.15
CA VAL A 90 0.16 0.10 -9.59
C VAL A 90 1.15 -1.05 -9.45
N TYR A 91 0.83 -2.08 -8.67
CA TYR A 91 1.70 -3.25 -8.54
C TYR A 91 1.81 -4.01 -9.87
N PRO A 92 2.95 -4.70 -10.11
CA PRO A 92 3.11 -5.52 -11.30
C PRO A 92 1.94 -6.48 -11.47
N GLY A 93 1.36 -6.48 -12.66
CA GLY A 93 0.25 -7.35 -12.99
C GLY A 93 -1.15 -6.79 -12.74
N PHE A 94 -1.31 -5.67 -12.04
CA PHE A 94 -2.63 -5.07 -11.73
C PHE A 94 -3.52 -4.90 -12.96
N THR A 95 -3.01 -4.28 -14.03
CA THR A 95 -3.78 -3.97 -15.24
C THR A 95 -4.33 -5.21 -15.93
N ARG A 96 -3.58 -6.32 -15.91
CA ARG A 96 -4.04 -7.59 -16.52
C ARG A 96 -5.09 -8.30 -15.65
N ALA A 97 -5.01 -8.09 -14.34
CA ALA A 97 -5.76 -8.83 -13.33
C ALA A 97 -7.00 -8.08 -12.84
N THR A 98 -7.34 -6.94 -13.44
CA THR A 98 -8.46 -6.10 -13.01
C THR A 98 -9.32 -5.73 -14.22
N ALA A 99 -10.64 -5.77 -14.09
CA ALA A 99 -11.53 -5.28 -15.15
C ALA A 99 -11.22 -3.83 -15.51
N GLU A 100 -11.55 -3.44 -16.74
CA GLU A 100 -11.57 -2.03 -17.13
C GLU A 100 -12.72 -1.33 -16.41
N SER A 101 -12.56 -0.03 -16.17
CA SER A 101 -13.64 0.76 -15.62
C SER A 101 -14.77 0.92 -16.64
N ASP A 102 -16.01 0.88 -16.15
CA ASP A 102 -17.16 1.24 -16.98
C ASP A 102 -17.18 2.75 -17.26
N ASP A 103 -17.67 3.12 -18.44
CA ASP A 103 -17.99 4.51 -18.75
C ASP A 103 -19.19 4.95 -17.89
N ARG A 104 -19.06 6.12 -17.28
CA ARG A 104 -20.09 6.71 -16.41
C ARG A 104 -21.23 7.34 -17.21
N ASP A 105 -21.08 7.44 -18.53
CA ASP A 105 -22.13 7.88 -19.44
C ASP A 105 -23.08 6.70 -19.77
N GLY A 106 -24.19 6.59 -19.04
CA GLY A 106 -25.29 5.67 -19.39
C GLY A 106 -25.58 4.60 -18.34
N ASP A 107 -25.92 3.40 -18.82
CA ASP A 107 -26.20 2.20 -18.02
C ASP A 107 -24.88 1.48 -17.71
N TYR A 108 -24.36 1.72 -16.50
CA TYR A 108 -23.11 1.16 -16.01
C TYR A 108 -23.31 0.36 -14.72
N LEU A 109 -22.35 -0.50 -14.42
CA LEU A 109 -22.36 -1.31 -13.21
C LEU A 109 -21.57 -0.61 -12.09
N GLY A 110 -22.20 -0.39 -10.93
CA GLY A 110 -21.60 0.33 -9.80
C GLY A 110 -20.25 -0.23 -9.35
N GLN A 111 -20.04 -1.55 -9.46
CA GLN A 111 -18.79 -2.22 -9.12
C GLN A 111 -17.66 -2.12 -10.16
N LEU A 112 -17.93 -1.50 -11.31
CA LEU A 112 -16.95 -1.28 -12.37
C LEU A 112 -16.54 0.19 -12.48
N VAL A 113 -17.28 1.11 -11.87
CA VAL A 113 -17.07 2.57 -12.00
C VAL A 113 -15.84 3.10 -11.27
N PHE A 114 -15.26 2.38 -10.31
CA PHE A 114 -14.02 2.82 -9.66
C PHE A 114 -13.07 1.65 -9.47
N ILE A 115 -13.24 0.60 -10.30
CA ILE A 115 -12.48 -0.63 -10.15
C ILE A 115 -10.98 -0.41 -10.44
N ARG A 116 -10.64 0.55 -11.31
CA ARG A 116 -9.27 1.04 -11.50
C ARG A 116 -9.10 2.45 -10.93
N PRO A 117 -7.91 2.80 -10.42
CA PRO A 117 -7.65 4.11 -9.87
C PRO A 117 -7.65 5.20 -10.96
N LEU A 118 -7.94 6.42 -10.55
CA LEU A 118 -7.84 7.68 -11.30
C LEU A 118 -8.72 7.85 -12.54
N GLU A 119 -9.14 6.84 -13.30
CA GLU A 119 -10.11 6.99 -14.41
C GLU A 119 -9.90 8.21 -15.35
N ASN A 120 -8.65 8.60 -15.61
CA ASN A 120 -8.26 9.82 -16.35
C ASN A 120 -8.59 11.17 -15.66
N VAL A 121 -8.96 11.15 -14.38
CA VAL A 121 -9.19 12.30 -13.51
C VAL A 121 -8.20 12.26 -12.33
N PRO A 122 -7.41 13.32 -12.09
CA PRO A 122 -6.59 13.41 -10.90
C PRO A 122 -7.40 13.23 -9.61
N ALA A 123 -6.92 12.41 -8.68
CA ALA A 123 -7.58 12.26 -7.37
C ALA A 123 -7.45 13.53 -6.52
N HIS A 124 -6.47 14.37 -6.84
CA HIS A 124 -6.11 15.55 -6.08
C HIS A 124 -5.64 16.68 -7.00
N ASP A 125 -5.90 17.94 -6.60
CA ASP A 125 -5.48 19.14 -7.35
C ASP A 125 -3.95 19.29 -7.44
N ALA A 126 -3.21 18.59 -6.58
CA ALA A 126 -1.74 18.58 -6.56
C ALA A 126 -1.18 17.36 -7.32
N GLU A 127 0.00 17.52 -7.93
CA GLU A 127 0.71 16.46 -8.67
C GLU A 127 0.92 15.17 -7.85
N SER A 128 0.94 15.24 -6.52
CA SER A 128 0.80 14.10 -5.62
C SER A 128 0.36 14.57 -4.23
N VAL A 129 -0.29 13.70 -3.47
CA VAL A 129 -0.54 13.94 -2.04
C VAL A 129 0.33 12.99 -1.24
N ARG A 130 0.96 13.50 -0.19
CA ARG A 130 1.82 12.71 0.70
C ARG A 130 1.00 12.26 1.90
N PRO A 131 0.48 11.02 1.92
CA PRO A 131 -0.16 10.47 3.10
C PRO A 131 0.88 10.24 4.21
N PHE A 132 0.40 10.29 5.43
CA PHE A 132 1.13 9.93 6.64
C PHE A 132 0.32 8.90 7.43
N GLY A 133 1.00 8.05 8.18
CA GLY A 133 0.37 7.05 9.03
C GLY A 133 0.20 5.72 8.33
N TYR A 134 -0.92 5.04 8.56
CA TYR A 134 -1.16 3.73 7.96
C TYR A 134 -2.64 3.55 7.65
N ILE A 135 -2.95 2.56 6.81
CA ILE A 135 -4.32 2.08 6.62
C ILE A 135 -4.40 0.65 7.14
N PRO A 136 -5.16 0.39 8.21
CA PRO A 136 -5.50 -0.95 8.62
C PRO A 136 -6.63 -1.47 7.73
N PHE A 137 -6.35 -2.59 7.08
CA PHE A 137 -7.33 -3.41 6.40
C PHE A 137 -7.62 -4.67 7.23
N HIS A 138 -8.86 -5.14 7.14
CA HIS A 138 -9.26 -6.42 7.72
C HIS A 138 -10.12 -7.19 6.73
N ILE A 139 -9.68 -8.38 6.32
CA ILE A 139 -10.51 -9.26 5.47
C ILE A 139 -11.57 -9.91 6.37
N LEU A 140 -12.81 -9.44 6.28
CA LEU A 140 -13.92 -9.87 7.11
C LEU A 140 -14.40 -11.27 6.72
N SER A 141 -14.61 -11.49 5.42
CA SER A 141 -14.96 -12.81 4.88
C SER A 141 -14.45 -12.99 3.45
N VAL A 142 -14.27 -14.25 3.07
CA VAL A 142 -14.05 -14.69 1.70
C VAL A 142 -14.98 -15.88 1.46
N GLU A 143 -15.93 -15.70 0.56
CA GLU A 143 -17.04 -16.62 0.31
C GLU A 143 -17.00 -17.11 -1.14
N PRO A 144 -17.18 -18.41 -1.41
CA PRO A 144 -17.24 -18.92 -2.76
C PRO A 144 -18.49 -18.38 -3.47
N ILE A 145 -18.33 -18.02 -4.74
CA ILE A 145 -19.39 -17.69 -5.70
C ILE A 145 -19.22 -18.56 -6.94
N GLU A 146 -20.17 -18.53 -7.87
CA GLU A 146 -20.21 -19.44 -9.04
C GLU A 146 -18.89 -19.52 -9.81
N LYS A 147 -18.19 -18.40 -9.99
CA LYS A 147 -16.97 -18.30 -10.82
C LYS A 147 -15.70 -17.92 -10.04
N GLY A 148 -15.74 -17.99 -8.72
CA GLY A 148 -14.60 -17.61 -7.89
C GLY A 148 -15.00 -17.27 -6.46
N VAL A 149 -14.60 -16.09 -5.97
CA VAL A 149 -14.88 -15.67 -4.59
C VAL A 149 -15.40 -14.24 -4.50
N ARG A 150 -16.20 -13.98 -3.47
CA ARG A 150 -16.57 -12.65 -2.99
C ARG A 150 -15.89 -12.41 -1.66
N ALA A 151 -15.23 -11.28 -1.52
CA ALA A 151 -14.64 -10.85 -0.26
C ALA A 151 -15.28 -9.55 0.22
N TYR A 152 -15.43 -9.46 1.54
CA TYR A 152 -15.71 -8.22 2.23
C TYR A 152 -14.45 -7.80 2.99
N VAL A 153 -13.93 -6.61 2.69
CA VAL A 153 -12.72 -6.06 3.29
C VAL A 153 -13.05 -4.75 3.99
N CYS A 154 -12.79 -4.71 5.28
CA CYS A 154 -12.89 -3.51 6.08
C CYS A 154 -11.66 -2.64 5.91
N GLU A 155 -11.85 -1.34 5.87
CA GLU A 155 -10.79 -0.36 5.67
C GLU A 155 -10.88 0.73 6.73
N GLY A 156 -9.81 0.98 7.46
CA GLY A 156 -9.73 2.05 8.46
C GLY A 156 -9.15 3.34 7.91
N SER A 157 -10.01 4.34 7.67
CA SER A 157 -9.59 5.65 7.18
C SER A 157 -9.03 6.55 8.30
N TYR A 158 -9.36 6.27 9.56
CA TYR A 158 -8.99 7.08 10.74
C TYR A 158 -7.48 7.27 10.95
N ALA A 159 -6.65 6.35 10.46
CA ALA A 159 -5.20 6.37 10.63
C ALA A 159 -4.43 6.97 9.44
N ILE A 160 -5.15 7.40 8.39
CA ILE A 160 -4.58 8.05 7.20
C ILE A 160 -4.65 9.56 7.38
N TYR A 161 -3.51 10.24 7.22
CA TYR A 161 -3.41 11.68 7.45
C TYR A 161 -2.82 12.43 6.27
N PHE A 162 -3.33 13.66 6.07
CA PHE A 162 -2.70 14.65 5.22
C PHE A 162 -2.30 15.88 6.04
N LYS A 163 -1.38 16.68 5.48
CA LYS A 163 -1.14 18.04 5.99
C LYS A 163 -2.41 18.86 5.80
N SER A 164 -2.83 19.56 6.84
CA SER A 164 -4.00 20.42 6.77
C SER A 164 -3.72 21.65 5.92
N LEU A 165 -4.62 21.93 4.98
CA LEU A 165 -4.61 23.15 4.17
C LEU A 165 -5.25 24.34 4.91
N THR A 166 -6.07 24.06 5.93
CA THR A 166 -6.82 25.06 6.72
C THR A 166 -6.11 25.44 8.02
N GLN A 167 -5.23 24.58 8.51
CA GLN A 167 -4.43 24.77 9.73
C GLN A 167 -2.95 24.48 9.45
N PRO A 168 -2.16 25.49 9.03
CA PRO A 168 -0.76 25.31 8.66
C PRO A 168 0.06 24.61 9.75
N GLY A 169 0.89 23.64 9.35
CA GLY A 169 1.73 22.86 10.26
C GLY A 169 1.01 21.78 11.06
N LYS A 170 -0.30 21.59 10.83
CA LYS A 170 -1.08 20.49 11.41
C LYS A 170 -1.32 19.38 10.40
N PHE A 171 -1.70 18.22 10.93
CA PHE A 171 -2.19 17.07 10.19
C PHE A 171 -3.66 16.84 10.51
N ILE A 172 -4.38 16.23 9.59
CA ILE A 172 -5.78 15.87 9.74
C ILE A 172 -6.02 14.51 9.12
N SER A 173 -6.86 13.70 9.77
CA SER A 173 -7.27 12.40 9.23
C SER A 173 -8.17 12.58 8.02
N VAL A 174 -8.10 11.66 7.06
CA VAL A 174 -9.01 11.67 5.90
C VAL A 174 -10.45 11.33 6.27
N ALA A 175 -10.69 10.74 7.44
CA ALA A 175 -12.02 10.47 7.99
C ALA A 175 -12.72 11.73 8.55
N ALA A 176 -11.99 12.83 8.74
CA ALA A 176 -12.53 14.07 9.29
C ALA A 176 -12.80 15.12 8.21
N ASP A 177 -13.78 15.98 8.47
CA ASP A 177 -14.02 17.16 7.65
C ASP A 177 -12.77 18.07 7.63
N LYS A 178 -12.31 18.43 6.43
CA LYS A 178 -11.05 19.16 6.24
C LYS A 178 -11.06 20.58 6.81
N ALA A 179 -12.24 21.18 6.99
CA ALA A 179 -12.40 22.54 7.49
C ALA A 179 -12.52 22.57 9.02
N THR A 180 -13.28 21.66 9.61
CA THR A 180 -13.58 21.65 11.05
C THR A 180 -12.69 20.70 11.85
N GLY A 181 -12.14 19.67 11.21
CA GLY A 181 -11.46 18.57 11.88
C GLY A 181 -12.40 17.63 12.62
N THR A 182 -13.70 17.63 12.32
CA THR A 182 -14.68 16.78 13.02
C THR A 182 -15.06 15.57 12.17
N VAL A 183 -15.24 14.43 12.83
CA VAL A 183 -15.90 13.25 12.24
C VAL A 183 -17.41 13.45 12.32
N SER A 184 -18.12 13.25 11.20
CA SER A 184 -19.57 13.50 11.10
C SER A 184 -20.39 12.38 11.73
N ASP A 185 -20.12 11.13 11.33
CA ASP A 185 -20.65 9.91 11.93
C ASP A 185 -19.47 9.09 12.49
N PRO A 186 -19.51 8.62 13.75
CA PRO A 186 -18.50 7.70 14.30
C PRO A 186 -18.08 6.55 13.37
N LEU A 187 -19.01 6.04 12.55
CA LEU A 187 -18.74 4.97 11.60
C LEU A 187 -18.00 5.43 10.33
N ASP A 188 -17.80 6.73 10.10
CA ASP A 188 -17.01 7.26 8.97
C ASP A 188 -15.51 7.00 9.14
N THR A 189 -15.10 6.48 10.31
CA THR A 189 -13.76 5.98 10.59
C THR A 189 -13.42 4.73 9.78
N VAL A 190 -14.43 4.00 9.28
CA VAL A 190 -14.23 2.76 8.52
C VAL A 190 -15.12 2.67 7.28
N TYR A 191 -14.63 1.97 6.26
CA TYR A 191 -15.38 1.61 5.05
C TYR A 191 -15.46 0.10 4.87
N VAL A 192 -16.48 -0.33 4.12
CA VAL A 192 -16.65 -1.72 3.72
C VAL A 192 -16.48 -1.80 2.21
N ASN A 193 -15.50 -2.59 1.77
CA ASN A 193 -15.27 -2.88 0.36
C ASN A 193 -15.79 -4.28 0.06
N ARG A 194 -16.61 -4.42 -1.00
CA ARG A 194 -16.93 -5.71 -1.62
C ARG A 194 -16.09 -5.86 -2.87
N ILE A 195 -15.37 -6.97 -2.97
CA ILE A 195 -14.51 -7.28 -4.10
C ILE A 195 -14.83 -8.70 -4.56
N GLU A 196 -15.04 -8.89 -5.86
CA GLU A 196 -15.21 -10.22 -6.46
C GLU A 196 -14.01 -10.57 -7.35
N LEU A 197 -13.58 -11.82 -7.24
CA LEU A 197 -12.46 -12.38 -7.98
C LEU A 197 -12.91 -13.65 -8.70
N SER A 198 -12.35 -13.88 -9.88
CA SER A 198 -12.58 -15.05 -10.72
C SER A 198 -11.27 -15.77 -11.03
N GLN A 199 -11.33 -17.10 -11.15
CA GLN A 199 -10.25 -17.95 -11.70
C GLN A 199 -10.55 -18.37 -13.14
N GLU A 200 -11.69 -17.97 -13.69
CA GLU A 200 -12.21 -18.40 -14.99
C GLU A 200 -12.29 -17.26 -16.03
N ASP A 201 -11.78 -16.07 -15.70
CA ASP A 201 -11.78 -14.94 -16.65
C ASP A 201 -10.82 -15.21 -17.82
N PRO A 202 -11.25 -14.99 -19.08
CA PRO A 202 -10.43 -15.27 -20.27
C PRO A 202 -9.16 -14.39 -20.37
N ARG A 203 -9.05 -13.32 -19.58
CA ARG A 203 -7.84 -12.47 -19.52
C ARG A 203 -6.75 -13.05 -18.62
N ILE A 204 -7.05 -14.09 -17.85
CA ILE A 204 -6.04 -14.80 -17.07
C ILE A 204 -5.06 -15.48 -18.03
N PRO A 205 -3.74 -15.26 -17.88
CA PRO A 205 -2.75 -15.89 -18.75
C PRO A 205 -2.82 -17.41 -18.74
N ALA A 206 -2.68 -18.04 -19.91
CA ALA A 206 -2.61 -19.48 -20.03
C ALA A 206 -1.41 -20.02 -19.21
N GLY A 207 -1.67 -20.89 -18.24
CA GLY A 207 -0.65 -21.43 -17.33
C GLY A 207 -0.34 -20.55 -16.12
N ALA A 208 -1.12 -19.49 -15.85
CA ALA A 208 -1.07 -18.81 -14.57
C ALA A 208 -1.38 -19.80 -13.44
N SER A 209 -0.57 -19.77 -12.39
CA SER A 209 -0.79 -20.54 -11.17
C SER A 209 -0.98 -19.61 -9.98
N ASP A 210 -1.54 -20.16 -8.91
CA ASP A 210 -1.50 -19.49 -7.62
C ASP A 210 -0.06 -19.29 -7.16
N VAL A 211 0.12 -18.30 -6.29
CA VAL A 211 1.38 -18.08 -5.61
C VAL A 211 1.41 -19.00 -4.39
N ASP A 212 2.04 -20.16 -4.54
CA ASP A 212 2.11 -21.21 -3.50
C ASP A 212 3.13 -20.90 -2.37
N THR A 213 3.87 -19.80 -2.51
CA THR A 213 4.81 -19.33 -1.48
C THR A 213 4.19 -18.22 -0.65
N PRO A 214 4.41 -18.20 0.68
CA PRO A 214 3.87 -17.14 1.54
C PRO A 214 4.23 -15.74 1.02
N GLN A 215 3.22 -14.90 0.80
CA GLN A 215 3.39 -13.50 0.38
C GLN A 215 3.47 -12.57 1.58
N GLU A 216 4.54 -12.74 2.35
CA GLU A 216 4.87 -11.94 3.51
C GLU A 216 6.36 -11.59 3.55
N GLY A 217 6.68 -10.42 4.12
CA GLY A 217 8.06 -9.97 4.27
C GLY A 217 8.15 -8.51 4.71
N PRO A 218 9.35 -7.92 4.68
CA PRO A 218 9.56 -6.54 5.12
C PRO A 218 9.30 -5.49 4.03
N ALA A 219 9.14 -5.89 2.77
CA ALA A 219 9.02 -4.95 1.66
C ALA A 219 7.64 -4.25 1.67
N PRO A 220 7.56 -2.95 1.39
CA PRO A 220 6.27 -2.24 1.32
C PRO A 220 5.48 -2.49 0.03
N ALA A 221 6.11 -3.09 -0.99
CA ALA A 221 5.48 -3.44 -2.26
C ALA A 221 6.05 -4.76 -2.80
N PRO A 222 5.27 -5.52 -3.59
CA PRO A 222 5.77 -6.73 -4.24
C PRO A 222 6.72 -6.37 -5.37
N VAL A 223 7.73 -7.22 -5.57
CA VAL A 223 8.73 -7.04 -6.65
C VAL A 223 8.23 -7.52 -8.00
N GLY A 224 7.22 -8.39 -7.99
CA GLY A 224 6.68 -9.05 -9.16
C GLY A 224 5.18 -9.18 -9.05
N ASP A 225 4.65 -9.93 -10.01
CA ASP A 225 3.23 -10.17 -10.14
C ASP A 225 2.73 -11.17 -9.10
N VAL A 226 1.84 -10.71 -8.24
CA VAL A 226 1.27 -11.47 -7.12
C VAL A 226 -0.21 -11.82 -7.33
N PHE A 227 -0.78 -11.47 -8.49
CA PHE A 227 -2.20 -11.75 -8.78
C PHE A 227 -2.44 -13.20 -9.20
N GLY A 228 -1.38 -13.92 -9.60
CA GLY A 228 -1.49 -15.34 -9.97
C GLY A 228 -2.53 -15.59 -11.05
N HIS A 229 -3.40 -16.57 -10.81
CA HIS A 229 -4.53 -16.90 -11.69
C HIS A 229 -5.83 -16.16 -11.34
N TRP A 230 -5.77 -15.09 -10.55
CA TRP A 230 -6.96 -14.36 -10.13
C TRP A 230 -7.21 -13.14 -11.00
N PHE A 231 -8.49 -12.84 -11.20
CA PHE A 231 -8.96 -11.66 -11.91
C PHE A 231 -10.04 -10.94 -11.10
N ILE A 232 -9.85 -9.66 -10.79
CA ILE A 232 -10.81 -8.79 -10.10
C ILE A 232 -11.93 -8.42 -11.08
N THR A 233 -13.13 -8.96 -10.85
CA THR A 233 -14.30 -8.78 -11.72
C THR A 233 -15.19 -7.63 -11.29
N GLY A 234 -15.03 -7.13 -10.06
CA GLY A 234 -15.78 -5.98 -9.56
C GLY A 234 -15.31 -5.57 -8.18
N ALA A 235 -15.33 -4.28 -7.90
CA ALA A 235 -15.02 -3.73 -6.59
C ALA A 235 -15.87 -2.48 -6.33
N SER A 236 -16.43 -2.38 -5.13
CA SER A 236 -17.23 -1.23 -4.72
C SER A 236 -17.23 -1.08 -3.21
N SER A 237 -17.44 0.15 -2.75
CA SER A 237 -17.67 0.49 -1.35
C SER A 237 -19.11 0.94 -1.07
N SER A 238 -20.02 0.82 -2.05
CA SER A 238 -21.41 1.28 -1.89
C SER A 238 -22.42 0.52 -2.76
N LEU A 239 -22.33 0.67 -4.07
CA LEU A 239 -23.32 0.22 -5.06
C LEU A 239 -22.83 -1.04 -5.79
N TRP A 240 -23.72 -2.01 -5.98
CA TRP A 240 -23.46 -3.20 -6.81
C TRP A 240 -24.54 -3.37 -7.88
N GLY A 241 -24.16 -3.77 -9.08
CA GLY A 241 -25.10 -3.95 -10.20
C GLY A 241 -25.44 -2.63 -10.93
N PRO A 242 -26.48 -2.64 -11.78
CA PRO A 242 -26.87 -1.48 -12.59
C PRO A 242 -27.21 -0.26 -11.74
N VAL A 243 -26.70 0.91 -12.13
CA VAL A 243 -26.92 2.16 -11.38
C VAL A 243 -28.37 2.66 -11.43
N ASP A 244 -29.12 2.28 -12.46
CA ASP A 244 -30.51 2.65 -12.67
C ASP A 244 -31.52 1.60 -12.14
N ALA A 245 -31.02 0.58 -11.44
CA ALA A 245 -31.87 -0.41 -10.79
C ALA A 245 -32.83 0.25 -9.79
N ASP A 246 -34.07 -0.25 -9.74
CA ASP A 246 -35.09 0.21 -8.81
C ASP A 246 -35.60 -0.95 -7.93
N PRO A 247 -35.22 -1.03 -6.64
CA PRO A 247 -34.30 -0.12 -5.94
C PRO A 247 -32.81 -0.40 -6.27
N PRO A 248 -31.91 0.60 -6.11
CA PRO A 248 -30.47 0.36 -6.22
C PRO A 248 -29.97 -0.59 -5.12
N ASP A 249 -29.02 -1.47 -5.46
CA ASP A 249 -28.38 -2.37 -4.48
C ASP A 249 -27.22 -1.68 -3.75
N PHE A 250 -27.58 -0.93 -2.71
CA PHE A 250 -26.64 -0.43 -1.71
C PHE A 250 -26.34 -1.54 -0.69
N PHE A 251 -25.32 -2.35 -0.99
CA PHE A 251 -25.02 -3.55 -0.20
C PHE A 251 -24.46 -3.24 1.20
N VAL A 252 -23.92 -2.03 1.43
CA VAL A 252 -23.33 -1.64 2.71
C VAL A 252 -24.41 -1.29 3.72
N THR A 253 -24.49 -2.09 4.79
CA THR A 253 -25.42 -1.85 5.90
C THR A 253 -24.72 -1.20 7.10
N PRO A 254 -25.46 -0.54 8.01
CA PRO A 254 -24.90 -0.06 9.28
C PRO A 254 -24.27 -1.18 10.13
N ASP A 255 -24.79 -2.40 10.05
CA ASP A 255 -24.25 -3.56 10.78
C ASP A 255 -22.89 -3.99 10.23
N MET A 256 -22.71 -3.99 8.91
CA MET A 256 -21.42 -4.27 8.29
C MET A 256 -20.39 -3.20 8.66
N ARG A 257 -20.78 -1.92 8.68
CA ARG A 257 -19.88 -0.83 9.15
C ARG A 257 -19.47 -1.03 10.61
N ARG A 258 -20.40 -1.42 11.49
CA ARG A 258 -20.10 -1.73 12.89
C ARG A 258 -19.15 -2.93 13.04
N GLN A 259 -19.41 -4.02 12.32
CA GLN A 259 -18.51 -5.18 12.30
C GLN A 259 -17.11 -4.78 11.85
N CYS A 260 -17.00 -3.93 10.82
CA CYS A 260 -15.71 -3.42 10.38
C CYS A 260 -15.04 -2.53 11.41
N GLN A 261 -15.79 -1.68 12.11
CA GLN A 261 -15.25 -0.85 13.19
C GLN A 261 -14.70 -1.71 14.32
N GLU A 262 -15.41 -2.78 14.69
CA GLU A 262 -15.00 -3.71 15.75
C GLU A 262 -13.83 -4.61 15.36
N ALA A 263 -13.65 -4.90 14.06
CA ALA A 263 -12.58 -5.75 13.54
C ALA A 263 -11.24 -5.03 13.39
N MET A 264 -11.21 -3.70 13.47
CA MET A 264 -9.98 -2.91 13.41
C MET A 264 -9.07 -3.17 14.61
N PRO A 265 -7.74 -2.94 14.47
CA PRO A 265 -6.79 -3.12 15.58
C PRO A 265 -6.99 -2.13 16.74
N ASP A 266 -7.50 -0.93 16.45
CA ASP A 266 -7.80 0.12 17.44
C ASP A 266 -9.28 0.06 17.86
N SER A 267 -9.61 0.36 19.13
CA SER A 267 -11.02 0.37 19.58
C SER A 267 -11.84 1.46 18.88
N PRO A 268 -13.18 1.34 18.76
CA PRO A 268 -14.03 2.37 18.17
C PRO A 268 -13.78 3.78 18.74
N GLU A 269 -13.62 3.90 20.06
CA GLU A 269 -13.33 5.17 20.72
C GLU A 269 -11.96 5.72 20.29
N LYS A 270 -10.96 4.85 20.17
CA LYS A 270 -9.62 5.23 19.74
C LYS A 270 -9.61 5.65 18.28
N GLN A 271 -10.36 4.97 17.42
CA GLN A 271 -10.52 5.33 16.00
C GLN A 271 -11.08 6.75 15.87
N ILE A 272 -12.15 7.07 16.62
CA ILE A 272 -12.77 8.40 16.63
C ILE A 272 -11.81 9.46 17.18
N GLU A 273 -11.11 9.16 18.29
CA GLU A 273 -10.10 10.03 18.88
C GLU A 273 -8.96 10.34 17.90
N MET A 274 -8.48 9.32 17.18
CA MET A 274 -7.47 9.47 16.14
C MET A 274 -8.02 10.36 15.04
N ALA A 275 -9.17 10.02 14.44
CA ALA A 275 -9.73 10.76 13.33
C ALA A 275 -10.04 12.23 13.66
N THR A 276 -10.45 12.53 14.89
CA THR A 276 -10.94 13.86 15.27
C THR A 276 -9.81 14.84 15.62
N GLY A 277 -9.89 16.03 15.03
CA GLY A 277 -9.12 17.21 15.35
C GLY A 277 -7.83 17.36 14.55
N PHE A 278 -7.27 18.57 14.60
CA PHE A 278 -5.98 18.88 13.97
C PHE A 278 -4.83 18.42 14.86
N LYS A 279 -4.01 17.50 14.36
CA LYS A 279 -2.89 16.90 15.10
C LYS A 279 -1.57 17.62 14.82
N ASN A 280 -0.68 17.62 15.81
CA ASN A 280 0.69 18.12 15.64
C ASN A 280 1.58 17.11 14.91
N ILE A 281 1.35 15.83 15.16
CA ILE A 281 2.08 14.71 14.58
C ILE A 281 1.05 13.69 14.09
N PRO A 282 1.25 13.09 12.90
CA PRO A 282 0.44 11.96 12.46
C PRO A 282 0.79 10.71 13.30
N PRO A 283 -0.07 9.68 13.31
CA PRO A 283 0.29 8.39 13.87
C PRO A 283 1.53 7.82 13.15
N PRO A 284 2.40 7.07 13.85
CA PRO A 284 3.55 6.45 13.23
C PRO A 284 3.09 5.39 12.21
N HIS A 285 3.68 5.40 11.02
CA HIS A 285 3.31 4.45 9.97
C HIS A 285 3.83 3.03 10.20
N GLY A 286 4.85 2.84 11.05
CA GLY A 286 5.41 1.52 11.36
C GLY A 286 6.05 0.81 10.15
N ARG A 287 6.09 -0.53 10.23
CA ARG A 287 6.49 -1.40 9.10
C ARG A 287 5.21 -1.95 8.44
N PRO A 288 5.23 -2.34 7.16
CA PRO A 288 4.15 -3.12 6.57
C PRO A 288 3.80 -4.36 7.42
N ILE A 289 2.51 -4.72 7.54
CA ILE A 289 2.05 -5.87 8.31
C ILE A 289 1.05 -6.70 7.49
N PRO A 290 1.38 -7.94 7.13
CA PRO A 290 2.73 -8.25 6.67
C PRO A 290 3.05 -7.37 5.46
N GLY A 291 4.34 -7.18 5.17
CA GLY A 291 4.74 -6.63 3.88
C GLY A 291 4.75 -7.71 2.81
N TRP A 292 5.59 -7.49 1.82
CA TRP A 292 5.83 -8.38 0.70
C TRP A 292 7.23 -9.00 0.79
N PRO A 293 7.44 -10.15 0.14
CA PRO A 293 8.77 -10.73 0.00
C PRO A 293 9.77 -9.75 -0.64
N LEU A 294 11.03 -9.82 -0.22
CA LEU A 294 12.13 -9.14 -0.91
C LEU A 294 12.40 -9.82 -2.25
N ALA A 295 13.04 -9.09 -3.18
CA ALA A 295 13.53 -9.72 -4.41
C ALA A 295 14.48 -10.88 -4.08
N PRO A 296 14.40 -12.01 -4.79
CA PRO A 296 15.41 -13.06 -4.72
C PRO A 296 16.80 -12.44 -4.97
N GLN A 297 17.77 -12.76 -4.11
CA GLN A 297 19.17 -12.35 -4.27
C GLN A 297 19.90 -13.20 -5.30
#